data_AF-A0A960BUB0-F1
#
_entry.id   AF-A0A960BUB0-F1
#
_cell.length_a   1.000
_cell.length_b   1.000
_cell.length_c   1.000
_cell.angle_alpha   90.00
_cell.angle_beta   90.00
_cell.angle_gamma   90.00
#
_symmetry.space_group_name_H-M   'P 1'
#
loop_
_entity.id
_entity.type
_entity.pdbx_description
1 polymer ?
#
loop_
_entity_poly.entity_id
_entity_poly.type
_entity_poly.pdbx_seq_one_letter_code
_entity_poly.pdbx_strand_id
1 'polypeptide(L)' 'AEDLAAELAVGCLWATARVRALGLYRRSGWVVVGPEWDKPGVGPHRYVIRRISARPQPLRRA' A
#
# COMPACT_ATOMS: atom_id res chain seq x y z
N ALA A 1 4.34 -5.62 6.78
CA ALA A 1 4.03 -5.66 5.34
C ALA A 1 5.12 -4.99 4.52
N GLU A 2 5.54 -3.77 4.88
CA GLU A 2 6.61 -3.05 4.17
C GLU A 2 7.98 -3.73 4.27
N ASP A 3 8.37 -4.22 5.45
CA ASP A 3 9.66 -4.93 5.61
C ASP A 3 9.73 -6.17 4.71
N LEU A 4 8.67 -7.01 4.75
CA LEU A 4 8.55 -8.16 3.86
C LEU A 4 8.54 -7.76 2.37
N ALA A 5 7.86 -6.67 2.02
CA ALA A 5 7.85 -6.17 0.64
C ALA A 5 9.25 -5.73 0.20
N ALA A 6 10.02 -5.09 1.08
CA ALA A 6 11.40 -4.72 0.82
C ALA A 6 12.32 -5.94 0.69
N GLU A 7 12.18 -6.94 1.57
CA GLU A 7 12.92 -8.21 1.51
C GLU A 7 12.68 -8.96 0.19
N LEU A 8 11.45 -8.92 -0.32
CA LEU A 8 11.06 -9.55 -1.58
C LEU A 8 11.29 -8.65 -2.81
N ALA A 9 11.92 -7.49 -2.64
CA ALA A 9 12.16 -6.51 -3.71
C ALA A 9 10.88 -6.10 -4.48
N VAL A 10 9.74 -6.07 -3.80
CA VAL A 10 8.46 -5.62 -4.35
C VAL A 10 8.46 -4.08 -4.40
N GLY A 11 8.20 -3.50 -5.57
CA GLY A 11 8.21 -2.03 -5.75
C GLY A 11 6.97 -1.31 -5.23
N CYS A 12 5.88 -2.02 -4.97
CA CYS A 12 4.59 -1.41 -4.62
C CYS A 12 3.69 -2.35 -3.82
N LEU A 13 3.00 -1.82 -2.82
CA LEU A 13 1.86 -2.45 -2.16
C LEU A 13 0.57 -1.77 -2.60
N TRP A 14 -0.54 -2.51 -2.61
CA TRP A 14 -1.86 -1.96 -2.90
C TRP A 14 -2.91 -2.54 -1.96
N ALA A 15 -4.03 -1.82 -1.80
CA ALA A 15 -5.18 -2.29 -1.02
C ALA A 15 -6.49 -1.70 -1.54
N THR A 16 -7.60 -2.37 -1.19
CA THR A 16 -8.96 -1.81 -1.29
C THR A 16 -9.33 -1.22 0.06
N ALA A 17 -9.08 0.08 0.25
CA ALA A 17 -9.28 0.77 1.51
C ALA A 17 -10.74 1.20 1.67
N ARG A 18 -11.34 0.96 2.85
CA ARG A 18 -12.60 1.62 3.23
C ARG A 18 -12.41 3.14 3.23
N VAL A 19 -13.38 3.91 2.74
CA VAL A 19 -13.29 5.38 2.69
C VAL A 19 -12.99 5.99 4.06
N ARG A 20 -13.61 5.45 5.13
CA ARG A 20 -13.37 5.91 6.51
C ARG A 20 -11.92 5.72 6.99
N ALA A 21 -11.17 4.80 6.38
CA ALA A 21 -9.77 4.54 6.71
C ALA A 21 -8.78 5.40 5.92
N LEU A 22 -9.22 6.20 4.94
CA LEU A 22 -8.32 6.94 4.05
C LEU A 22 -7.39 7.92 4.79
N GLY A 23 -7.85 8.48 5.91
CA GLY A 23 -7.00 9.32 6.76
C GLY A 23 -5.78 8.57 7.29
N LEU A 24 -5.93 7.30 7.68
CA LEU A 24 -4.83 6.45 8.12
C LEU A 24 -3.85 6.20 6.96
N TYR A 25 -4.36 5.71 5.83
CA TYR A 25 -3.55 5.40 4.65
C TYR A 25 -2.72 6.61 4.19
N ARG A 26 -3.35 7.78 4.07
CA ARG A 26 -2.68 9.02 3.66
C ARG A 26 -1.57 9.44 4.62
N ARG A 27 -1.82 9.40 5.94
CA ARG A 27 -0.80 9.72 6.95
C ARG A 27 0.36 8.73 6.94
N SER A 28 0.11 7.50 6.52
CA SER A 28 1.12 6.45 6.34
C SER A 28 1.76 6.46 4.93
N GLY A 29 1.62 7.54 4.16
CA GLY A 29 2.29 7.68 2.85
C GLY A 29 1.71 6.84 1.72
N TRP A 30 0.50 6.31 1.87
CA TRP A 30 -0.24 5.70 0.77
C TRP A 30 -0.99 6.77 -0.02
N VAL A 31 -1.15 6.54 -1.33
CA VAL A 31 -1.90 7.43 -2.23
C VAL A 31 -3.15 6.75 -2.74
N VAL A 32 -4.24 7.52 -2.85
CA VAL A 32 -5.51 7.05 -3.41
C VAL A 32 -5.41 7.03 -4.93
N VAL A 33 -5.90 5.96 -5.55
CA VAL A 33 -5.95 5.80 -7.00
C VAL A 33 -7.36 5.44 -7.46
N GLY A 34 -7.78 6.01 -8.59
CA GLY A 34 -9.08 5.74 -9.19
C GLY A 34 -10.29 6.28 -8.40
N PRO A 35 -11.51 5.99 -8.88
CA PRO A 35 -12.75 6.46 -8.28
C PRO A 35 -13.12 5.70 -6.99
N GLU A 36 -14.12 6.23 -6.29
CA GLU A 36 -14.84 5.50 -5.25
C GLU A 36 -15.77 4.45 -5.84
N TRP A 37 -15.89 3.33 -5.15
CA TRP A 37 -16.80 2.26 -5.52
C TRP A 37 -17.37 1.59 -4.27
N ASP A 38 -18.61 1.10 -4.38
CA ASP A 38 -19.25 0.35 -3.30
C ASP A 38 -18.91 -1.13 -3.38
N LYS A 39 -18.31 -1.65 -2.31
CA LYS A 39 -18.07 -3.07 -2.14
C LYS A 39 -19.34 -3.73 -1.58
N PRO A 40 -19.95 -4.70 -2.30
CA PRO A 40 -21.18 -5.34 -1.86
C PRO A 40 -21.07 -5.86 -0.42
N GLY A 41 -22.03 -5.48 0.43
CA GLY A 41 -22.09 -5.88 1.85
C GLY A 41 -21.07 -5.20 2.78
N VAL A 42 -20.23 -4.28 2.29
CA VAL A 42 -19.18 -3.62 3.10
C VAL A 42 -19.24 -2.09 3.01
N GLY A 43 -19.68 -1.54 1.88
CA GLY A 43 -19.83 -0.11 1.64
C GLY A 43 -18.67 0.53 0.85
N PRO A 44 -18.44 1.84 0.98
CA PRO A 44 -17.59 2.59 0.05
C PRO A 44 -16.09 2.37 0.25
N HIS A 45 -15.38 2.15 -0.86
CA HIS A 45 -13.95 1.85 -0.92
C HIS A 45 -13.22 2.68 -2.00
N ARG A 46 -11.90 2.81 -1.81
CA ARG A 46 -10.94 3.31 -2.81
C ARG A 46 -9.81 2.31 -2.98
N TYR A 47 -9.21 2.28 -4.17
CA TYR A 47 -7.89 1.69 -4.30
C TYR A 47 -6.84 2.65 -3.72
N VAL A 48 -5.85 2.09 -3.04
CA VAL A 48 -4.70 2.83 -2.53
C VAL A 48 -3.42 2.08 -2.87
N ILE A 49 -2.35 2.81 -3.14
CA ILE A 49 -1.03 2.25 -3.41
C ILE A 49 0.02 2.88 -2.51
N ARG A 50 1.09 2.14 -2.21
CA ARG A 50 2.28 2.66 -1.55
C ARG A 50 3.52 2.12 -2.25
N ARG A 51 4.36 3.03 -2.71
CA ARG A 51 5.66 2.68 -3.25
C ARG A 51 6.55 2.20 -2.11
N ILE A 52 7.24 1.08 -2.35
CA ILE A 52 8.26 0.58 -1.44
C ILE A 52 9.59 0.96 -2.05
N SER A 53 10.33 1.81 -1.36
CA SER A 53 11.71 2.09 -1.71
C SER A 53 12.49 0.81 -1.46
N ALA A 54 13.17 0.29 -2.48
CA ALA A 54 14.17 -0.73 -2.24
C ALA A 54 15.22 -0.13 -1.29
N ARG A 55 15.31 -0.64 -0.07
CA ARG A 55 16.49 -0.38 0.76
C ARG A 55 17.64 -1.07 0.03
N PRO A 56 18.77 -0.41 -0.27
CA PRO A 56 19.92 -1.12 -0.85
C PRO A 56 20.26 -2.28 0.09
N GLN A 57 20.11 -3.51 -0.40
CA GLN A 57 20.43 -4.70 0.38
C GLN A 57 21.93 -4.61 0.68
N PRO A 58 22.38 -4.69 1.95
CA PRO A 58 23.80 -4.84 2.21
C PRO A 58 24.25 -6.09 1.44
N LEU A 59 25.29 -5.93 0.61
CA LEU A 59 25.92 -7.05 -0.09
C LEU A 59 26.13 -8.18 0.92
N ARG A 60 25.38 -9.26 0.80
CA ARG A 60 25.65 -10.47 1.57
C ARG A 60 27.04 -10.92 1.13
N ARG A 61 28.05 -10.74 1.98
CA ARG A 61 29.37 -11.31 1.75
C ARG A 61 29.21 -12.83 1.78
N ALA A 62 29.75 -13.47 0.73
CA ALA A 62 29.85 -14.91 0.59
C ALA A 62 30.72 -15.52 1.71
#